data_AF-A0A918C235-F1
#
_entry.id   AF-A0A918C235-F1
#
_cell.length_a   1.000
_cell.length_b   1.000
_cell.length_c   1.000
_cell.angle_alpha   90.00
_cell.angle_beta   90.00
_cell.angle_gamma   90.00
#
_symmetry.space_group_name_H-M   'P 1'
#
loop_
_entity.id
_entity.type
_entity.pdbx_description
1 polymer ?
#
loop_
_entity_poly.entity_id
_entity_poly.type
_entity_poly.pdbx_seq_one_letter_code
_entity_poly.pdbx_strand_id
1 'polypeptide(L)'
;MPADERVTRSTFSGRIRPISVPRPMPRLPQRIWSDEDWERIQRGYSSRDMDEKWNVFTEGEVAFLHRSWTGRGIFAATFAPVDGGWQITRAVVERDPKRYRSTDDDYDCLMLELVISAIVLGEPATDLRARLVELTQQRSGSADASAGLVQHSALGLRSDS
;
A
#
# COMPACT_ATOMS: atom_id res chain seq x y z
N MET A 1 -11.13 13.41 -12.72
CA MET A 1 -11.79 13.43 -11.40
C MET A 1 -11.46 14.78 -10.76
N PRO A 2 -12.44 15.55 -10.27
CA PRO A 2 -12.14 16.75 -9.49
C PRO A 2 -11.29 16.36 -8.26
N ALA A 3 -10.40 17.25 -7.82
CA ALA A 3 -9.42 16.99 -6.76
C ALA A 3 -10.02 16.64 -5.37
N ASP A 4 -11.35 16.73 -5.23
CA ASP A 4 -12.10 16.52 -3.98
C ASP A 4 -12.88 15.20 -3.92
N GLU A 5 -12.92 14.40 -4.98
CA GLU A 5 -13.76 13.20 -4.97
C GLU A 5 -13.05 12.03 -4.28
N ARG A 6 -13.59 11.58 -3.14
CA ARG A 6 -13.09 10.41 -2.42
C ARG A 6 -13.24 9.15 -3.26
N VAL A 7 -12.15 8.42 -3.44
CA VAL A 7 -12.16 7.06 -3.98
C VAL A 7 -12.82 6.15 -2.95
N THR A 8 -13.87 5.45 -3.36
CA THR A 8 -14.59 4.50 -2.51
C THR A 8 -14.63 3.13 -3.18
N ARG A 9 -15.11 2.12 -2.46
CA ARG A 9 -15.29 0.78 -3.03
C ARG A 9 -16.15 0.78 -4.30
N SER A 10 -17.17 1.63 -4.37
CA SER A 10 -18.06 1.72 -5.53
C SER A 10 -17.39 2.32 -6.77
N THR A 11 -16.36 3.16 -6.60
CA THR A 11 -15.53 3.70 -7.70
C THR A 11 -15.00 2.58 -8.60
N PHE A 12 -14.75 1.39 -8.04
CA PHE A 12 -14.20 0.24 -8.76
C PHE A 12 -15.25 -0.75 -9.28
N SER A 13 -16.55 -0.41 -9.25
CA SER A 13 -17.65 -1.15 -9.90
C SER A 13 -17.62 -2.68 -9.67
N GLY A 14 -17.31 -3.13 -8.46
CA GLY A 14 -17.28 -4.57 -8.11
C GLY A 14 -16.05 -5.34 -8.60
N ARG A 15 -15.06 -4.67 -9.21
CA ARG A 15 -13.77 -5.30 -9.58
C ARG A 15 -12.91 -5.62 -8.36
N ILE A 16 -13.15 -4.94 -7.25
CA ILE A 16 -12.44 -5.11 -5.99
C ILE A 16 -12.89 -6.39 -5.29
N ARG A 17 -11.91 -7.22 -4.90
CA ARG A 17 -12.10 -8.47 -4.19
C ARG A 17 -11.44 -8.33 -2.81
N PRO A 18 -12.15 -8.65 -1.71
CA PRO A 18 -11.56 -8.59 -0.38
C PRO A 18 -10.42 -9.60 -0.24
N ILE A 19 -9.65 -9.43 0.84
CA ILE A 19 -8.63 -10.38 1.28
C ILE A 19 -9.28 -11.76 1.48
N SER A 20 -8.70 -12.79 0.88
CA SER A 20 -9.20 -14.17 0.89
C SER A 20 -8.81 -14.91 2.15
N VAL A 21 -7.54 -14.82 2.54
CA VAL A 21 -6.97 -15.49 3.71
C VAL A 21 -6.34 -14.40 4.58
N PRO A 22 -7.14 -13.69 5.39
CA PRO A 22 -6.65 -12.59 6.19
C PRO A 22 -5.80 -13.12 7.34
N ARG A 23 -4.56 -12.63 7.45
CA ARG A 23 -3.69 -12.86 8.60
C ARG A 23 -3.33 -11.52 9.26
N PRO A 24 -3.48 -11.37 10.58
CA PRO A 24 -2.97 -10.20 11.29
C PRO A 24 -1.45 -10.05 11.08
N MET A 25 -1.01 -8.83 10.78
CA MET A 25 0.40 -8.51 10.66
C MET A 25 1.02 -8.40 12.06
N PRO A 26 2.12 -9.11 12.36
CA PRO A 26 2.78 -9.03 13.66
C PRO A 26 3.67 -7.78 13.80
N ARG A 27 4.02 -7.13 12.69
CA ARG A 27 4.76 -5.87 12.63
C ARG A 27 3.93 -4.84 11.88
N LEU A 28 3.91 -3.62 12.38
CA LEU A 28 3.16 -2.49 11.81
C LEU A 28 4.10 -1.32 11.55
N PRO A 29 3.82 -0.50 10.53
CA PRO A 29 4.47 0.80 10.38
C PRO A 29 4.36 1.61 11.68
N GLN A 30 5.49 2.19 12.10
CA GLN A 30 5.55 3.02 13.32
C GLN A 30 5.38 4.51 13.02
N ARG A 31 5.24 4.87 11.74
CA ARG A 31 5.03 6.25 11.31
C ARG A 31 3.73 6.81 11.89
N ILE A 32 3.80 8.06 12.35
CA ILE A 32 2.65 8.90 12.63
C ILE A 32 2.43 9.79 11.41
N TRP A 33 1.22 9.72 10.85
CA TRP A 33 0.76 10.57 9.76
C TRP A 33 0.07 11.79 10.35
N SER A 34 0.34 12.98 9.80
CA SER A 34 -0.34 14.19 10.22
C SER A 34 -1.85 14.11 9.92
N ASP A 35 -2.64 14.99 10.50
CA ASP A 35 -4.08 15.09 10.16
C ASP A 35 -4.28 15.37 8.66
N GLU A 36 -3.41 16.19 8.05
CA GLU A 36 -3.45 16.49 6.62
C GLU A 36 -3.12 15.26 5.77
N ASP A 37 -2.14 14.45 6.19
CA ASP A 37 -1.85 13.17 5.54
C ASP A 37 -3.03 12.21 5.67
N TRP A 38 -3.66 12.15 6.84
CA TRP A 38 -4.84 11.32 7.05
C TRP A 38 -6.01 11.73 6.15
N GLU A 39 -6.26 13.03 5.99
CA GLU A 39 -7.27 13.54 5.06
C GLU A 39 -6.97 13.11 3.62
N ARG A 40 -5.71 13.13 3.19
CA ARG A 40 -5.30 12.62 1.86
C ARG A 40 -5.47 11.11 1.76
N ILE A 41 -5.10 10.36 2.80
CA ILE A 41 -5.31 8.91 2.87
C ILE A 41 -6.79 8.57 2.75
N GLN A 42 -7.67 9.35 3.38
CA GLN A 42 -9.11 9.19 3.30
C GLN A 42 -9.70 9.48 1.92
N ARG A 43 -9.03 10.28 1.09
CA ARG A 43 -9.42 10.45 -0.32
C ARG A 43 -9.05 9.24 -1.17
N GLY A 44 -8.08 8.44 -0.72
CA GLY A 44 -7.64 7.24 -1.40
C GLY A 44 -6.86 7.54 -2.69
N TYR A 45 -6.64 6.49 -3.47
CA TYR A 45 -5.93 6.54 -4.74
C TYR A 45 -6.55 5.55 -5.73
N SER A 46 -6.84 6.00 -6.95
CA SER A 46 -7.35 5.15 -8.03
C SER A 46 -6.33 5.12 -9.17
N SER A 47 -5.85 3.92 -9.48
CA SER A 47 -4.94 3.66 -10.59
C SER A 47 -5.53 4.14 -11.91
N ARG A 48 -4.76 4.88 -12.71
CA ARG A 48 -5.21 5.44 -13.99
C ARG A 48 -4.82 4.62 -15.21
N ASP A 49 -3.71 3.90 -15.13
CA ASP A 49 -3.19 3.10 -16.24
C ASP A 49 -2.61 1.75 -15.76
N MET A 50 -1.94 1.05 -16.67
CA MET A 50 -1.36 -0.27 -16.44
C MET A 50 -0.07 -0.25 -15.62
N ASP A 51 0.62 0.89 -15.56
CA ASP A 51 1.87 1.04 -14.81
C ASP A 51 1.58 1.36 -13.33
N GLU A 52 0.39 1.88 -13.02
CA GLU A 52 -0.11 2.06 -11.65
C GLU A 52 -0.64 0.75 -11.05
N LYS A 53 0.00 0.27 -9.98
CA LYS A 53 -0.24 -1.09 -9.46
C LYS A 53 -1.20 -1.19 -8.27
N TRP A 54 -1.60 -0.05 -7.72
CA TRP A 54 -2.32 0.01 -6.46
C TRP A 54 -3.59 0.86 -6.57
N ASN A 55 -4.66 0.34 -5.98
CA ASN A 55 -5.89 1.05 -5.67
C ASN A 55 -6.04 1.09 -4.15
N VAL A 56 -6.31 2.27 -3.61
CA VAL A 56 -6.48 2.49 -2.18
C VAL A 56 -7.76 3.26 -1.94
N PHE A 57 -8.55 2.82 -0.98
CA PHE A 57 -9.72 3.56 -0.51
C PHE A 57 -9.89 3.32 0.99
N THR A 58 -10.64 4.19 1.64
CA THR A 58 -10.95 4.06 3.07
C THR A 58 -12.43 3.83 3.30
N GLU A 59 -12.76 3.06 4.35
CA GLU A 59 -14.10 2.99 4.92
C GLU A 59 -13.97 3.13 6.45
N GLY A 60 -14.52 4.21 7.00
CA GLY A 60 -14.23 4.62 8.37
C GLY A 60 -12.74 4.88 8.56
N GLU A 61 -12.13 4.19 9.52
CA GLU A 61 -10.71 4.31 9.87
C GLU A 61 -9.84 3.21 9.21
N VAL A 62 -10.41 2.43 8.29
CA VAL A 62 -9.71 1.32 7.64
C VAL A 62 -9.35 1.69 6.21
N ALA A 63 -8.06 1.69 5.88
CA ALA A 63 -7.56 1.78 4.52
C ALA A 63 -7.42 0.40 3.90
N PHE A 64 -7.97 0.20 2.70
CA PHE A 64 -7.89 -1.04 1.94
C PHE A 64 -7.02 -0.88 0.70
N LEU A 65 -5.95 -1.67 0.62
CA LEU A 65 -4.99 -1.62 -0.47
C LEU A 65 -5.17 -2.84 -1.38
N HIS A 66 -5.45 -2.57 -2.65
CA HIS A 66 -5.74 -3.57 -3.66
C HIS A 66 -4.77 -3.46 -4.84
N ARG A 67 -4.46 -4.59 -5.47
CA ARG A 67 -3.75 -4.59 -6.76
C ARG A 67 -4.68 -4.09 -7.85
N SER A 68 -4.26 -3.07 -8.60
CA SER A 68 -5.09 -2.42 -9.63
C SER A 68 -5.62 -3.39 -10.69
N TRP A 69 -4.71 -4.21 -11.25
CA TRP A 69 -5.03 -5.10 -12.37
C TRP A 69 -5.98 -6.24 -12.01
N THR A 70 -5.84 -6.82 -10.82
CA THR A 70 -6.62 -8.01 -10.41
C THR A 70 -7.77 -7.66 -9.46
N GLY A 71 -7.77 -6.44 -8.93
CA GLY A 71 -8.66 -5.99 -7.86
C GLY A 71 -8.48 -6.73 -6.53
N ARG A 72 -7.45 -7.56 -6.36
CA ARG A 72 -7.27 -8.39 -5.15
C ARG A 72 -6.76 -7.54 -3.98
N GLY A 73 -7.42 -7.68 -2.83
CA GLY A 73 -7.02 -7.04 -1.58
C GLY A 73 -5.74 -7.68 -1.06
N ILE A 74 -4.75 -6.85 -0.75
CA ILE A 74 -3.47 -7.29 -0.19
C ILE A 74 -3.39 -6.87 1.27
N PHE A 75 -3.74 -5.63 1.60
CA PHE A 75 -3.69 -5.12 2.95
C PHE A 75 -5.01 -4.46 3.34
N ALA A 76 -5.36 -4.55 4.61
CA ALA A 76 -6.28 -3.63 5.25
C ALA A 76 -5.65 -3.13 6.56
N ALA A 77 -5.57 -1.80 6.71
CA ALA A 77 -4.90 -1.15 7.83
C ALA A 77 -5.88 -0.25 8.57
N THR A 78 -6.07 -0.51 9.86
CA THR A 78 -6.87 0.29 10.78
C THR A 78 -5.99 1.37 11.38
N PHE A 79 -6.42 2.62 11.21
CA PHE A 79 -5.80 3.79 11.81
C PHE A 79 -6.52 4.15 13.10
N ALA A 80 -5.83 4.82 14.01
CA ALA A 80 -6.42 5.48 15.16
C ALA A 80 -5.72 6.81 15.42
N PRO A 81 -6.43 7.80 16.01
CA PRO A 81 -5.80 9.04 16.42
C PRO A 81 -4.83 8.77 17.59
N VAL A 82 -3.70 9.45 17.54
CA VAL A 82 -2.65 9.47 18.56
C VAL A 82 -2.20 10.92 18.79
N ASP A 83 -1.38 11.16 19.80
CA ASP A 83 -0.77 12.49 19.95
C ASP A 83 0.10 12.80 18.72
N GLY A 84 -0.16 13.93 18.07
CA GLY A 84 0.53 14.34 16.85
C GLY A 84 -0.02 13.79 15.52
N GLY A 85 -1.13 13.04 15.51
CA GLY A 85 -1.82 12.66 14.28
C GLY A 85 -2.46 11.28 14.32
N TRP A 86 -2.17 10.44 13.33
CA TRP A 86 -2.77 9.12 13.14
C TRP A 86 -1.71 8.04 12.97
N GLN A 87 -1.98 6.85 13.50
CA GLN A 87 -1.09 5.69 13.37
C GLN A 87 -1.88 4.43 13.02
N ILE A 88 -1.24 3.50 12.31
CA ILE A 88 -1.79 2.15 12.09
C ILE A 88 -1.66 1.34 13.39
N THR A 89 -2.80 0.99 13.98
CA THR A 89 -2.88 0.19 15.23
C THR A 89 -3.14 -1.29 14.97
N ARG A 90 -3.67 -1.61 13.79
CA ARG A 90 -3.90 -2.99 13.34
C ARG A 90 -3.77 -3.06 11.84
N ALA A 91 -3.16 -4.13 11.33
CA ALA A 91 -3.23 -4.45 9.91
C ALA A 91 -3.45 -5.94 9.69
N VAL A 92 -4.09 -6.26 8.58
CA VAL A 92 -4.25 -7.62 8.08
C VAL A 92 -3.73 -7.68 6.66
N VAL A 93 -3.15 -8.83 6.30
CA VAL A 93 -2.53 -9.07 5.01
C VAL A 93 -3.04 -10.37 4.39
N GLU A 94 -3.12 -10.40 3.07
CA GLU A 94 -3.42 -11.60 2.29
C GLU A 94 -2.32 -12.66 2.45
N ARG A 95 -2.73 -13.91 2.60
CA ARG A 95 -1.83 -15.07 2.72
C ARG A 95 -2.16 -16.21 1.77
N ASP A 96 -3.14 -16.06 0.88
CA ASP A 96 -3.28 -16.96 -0.26
C ASP A 96 -2.07 -16.79 -1.19
N PRO A 97 -1.18 -17.80 -1.32
CA PRO A 97 0.03 -17.69 -2.14
C PRO A 97 -0.26 -17.51 -3.63
N LYS A 98 -1.47 -17.81 -4.09
CA LYS A 98 -1.93 -17.54 -5.47
C LYS A 98 -2.28 -16.07 -5.68
N ARG A 99 -2.53 -15.32 -4.60
CA ARG A 99 -2.89 -13.89 -4.62
C ARG A 99 -1.75 -12.98 -4.19
N TYR A 100 -1.01 -13.38 -3.16
CA TYR A 100 0.12 -12.63 -2.64
C TYR A 100 1.23 -13.60 -2.22
N ARG A 101 2.40 -13.48 -2.85
CA ARG A 101 3.52 -14.43 -2.69
C ARG A 101 4.43 -14.13 -1.50
N SER A 102 4.39 -12.91 -0.95
CA SER A 102 5.23 -12.57 0.20
C SER A 102 4.69 -13.27 1.46
N THR A 103 5.61 -13.81 2.25
CA THR A 103 5.35 -14.45 3.54
C THR A 103 6.19 -13.82 4.66
N ASP A 104 6.83 -12.69 4.40
CA ASP A 104 7.78 -12.03 5.30
C ASP A 104 7.15 -10.78 5.88
N ASP A 105 7.11 -10.75 7.20
CA ASP A 105 6.41 -9.71 7.93
C ASP A 105 7.14 -8.35 7.85
N ASP A 106 8.47 -8.32 7.64
CA ASP A 106 9.22 -7.08 7.45
C ASP A 106 8.96 -6.48 6.07
N TYR A 107 8.94 -7.33 5.04
CA TYR A 107 8.58 -6.91 3.70
C TYR A 107 7.15 -6.36 3.65
N ASP A 108 6.23 -7.02 4.32
CA ASP A 108 4.82 -6.63 4.33
C ASP A 108 4.58 -5.33 5.09
N CYS A 109 5.23 -5.17 6.25
CA CYS A 109 5.24 -3.92 7.01
C CYS A 109 5.77 -2.75 6.16
N LEU A 110 6.91 -2.96 5.50
CA LEU A 110 7.50 -1.98 4.61
C LEU A 110 6.56 -1.65 3.44
N MET A 111 6.01 -2.67 2.76
CA MET A 111 5.17 -2.48 1.59
C MET A 111 3.92 -1.69 1.91
N LEU A 112 3.28 -1.96 3.06
CA LEU A 112 2.11 -1.22 3.52
C LEU A 112 2.43 0.28 3.66
N GLU A 113 3.51 0.62 4.37
CA GLU A 113 3.93 2.02 4.56
C GLU A 113 4.30 2.69 3.23
N LEU A 114 4.96 1.95 2.34
CA LEU A 114 5.44 2.47 1.06
C LEU A 114 4.29 2.77 0.10
N VAL A 115 3.26 1.93 0.05
CA VAL A 115 2.05 2.23 -0.75
C VAL A 115 1.35 3.47 -0.22
N ILE A 116 1.20 3.62 1.09
CA ILE A 116 0.58 4.82 1.68
C ILE A 116 1.42 6.06 1.35
N SER A 117 2.72 6.03 1.65
CA SER A 117 3.60 7.19 1.51
C SER A 117 3.83 7.56 0.04
N ALA A 118 4.22 6.61 -0.80
CA ALA A 118 4.62 6.91 -2.17
C ALA A 118 3.47 6.97 -3.16
N ILE A 119 2.42 6.15 -2.98
CA ILE A 119 1.32 6.10 -3.94
C ILE A 119 0.20 7.06 -3.53
N VAL A 120 -0.26 6.96 -2.28
CA VAL A 120 -1.38 7.79 -1.82
C VAL A 120 -0.94 9.22 -1.57
N LEU A 121 0.13 9.41 -0.78
CA LEU A 121 0.62 10.75 -0.44
C LEU A 121 1.53 11.35 -1.53
N GLY A 122 2.07 10.53 -2.44
CA GLY A 122 2.95 11.00 -3.51
C GLY A 122 4.35 11.38 -3.05
N GLU A 123 4.75 10.93 -1.87
CA GLU A 123 6.06 11.24 -1.33
C GLU A 123 7.16 10.46 -2.06
N PRO A 124 8.39 11.01 -2.15
CA PRO A 124 9.52 10.27 -2.68
C PRO A 124 9.79 8.96 -1.95
N ALA A 125 9.62 8.94 -0.63
CA ALA A 125 9.82 7.77 0.24
C ALA A 125 11.19 7.08 0.02
N THR A 126 12.26 7.87 -0.15
CA THR A 126 13.60 7.40 -0.56
C THR A 126 14.13 6.27 0.31
N ASP A 127 14.03 6.41 1.64
CA ASP A 127 14.54 5.40 2.59
C ASP A 127 13.73 4.11 2.52
N LEU A 128 12.40 4.20 2.42
CA LEU A 128 11.54 3.03 2.26
C LEU A 128 11.83 2.29 0.94
N ARG A 129 12.06 3.04 -0.13
CA ARG A 129 12.45 2.49 -1.44
C ARG A 129 13.82 1.83 -1.41
N ALA A 130 14.79 2.39 -0.70
CA ALA A 130 16.10 1.78 -0.50
C ALA A 130 15.97 0.44 0.27
N ARG A 131 15.24 0.44 1.40
CA ARG A 131 14.97 -0.77 2.18
C ARG A 131 14.25 -1.86 1.38
N LEU A 132 13.36 -1.47 0.46
CA LEU A 132 12.67 -2.42 -0.42
C LEU A 132 13.65 -3.17 -1.32
N VAL A 133 14.61 -2.43 -1.89
CA VAL A 133 15.66 -3.00 -2.75
C VAL A 133 16.53 -3.95 -1.92
N GLU A 134 16.97 -3.53 -0.74
CA GLU A 134 17.79 -4.35 0.16
C GLU A 134 17.10 -5.68 0.52
N LEU A 135 15.85 -5.63 1.00
CA LEU A 135 15.09 -6.84 1.36
C LEU A 135 14.88 -7.76 0.15
N THR A 136 14.67 -7.20 -1.04
CA THR A 136 14.46 -7.99 -2.27
C THR A 136 15.74 -8.69 -2.72
N GLN A 137 16.88 -8.02 -2.61
CA GLN A 137 18.19 -8.58 -2.94
C GLN A 137 18.59 -9.69 -1.96
N GLN A 138 18.37 -9.48 -0.65
CA GLN A 138 18.60 -10.50 0.37
C GLN A 138 17.83 -11.79 0.13
N ARG A 139 16.59 -11.68 -0.37
CA ARG A 139 15.72 -12.83 -0.70
C ARG A 139 16.11 -13.55 -1.98
N SER A 140 16.61 -12.83 -2.98
CA SER A 140 16.86 -13.38 -4.32
C SER A 140 18.21 -14.10 -4.43
N GLY A 141 19.12 -13.93 -3.45
CA GLY A 141 20.46 -14.52 -3.48
C GLY A 141 21.35 -14.02 -4.64
N SER A 142 20.86 -13.06 -5.43
CA SER A 142 21.52 -12.47 -6.59
C SER A 142 21.29 -10.95 -6.57
N ALA A 143 22.39 -10.20 -6.71
CA ALA A 143 22.43 -8.75 -6.75
C ALA A 143 21.95 -8.15 -8.10
N ASP A 144 21.47 -8.96 -9.04
CA ASP A 144 21.22 -8.52 -10.42
C ASP A 144 19.93 -7.72 -10.63
N ALA A 145 19.01 -7.70 -9.65
CA ALA A 145 17.79 -6.91 -9.79
C ALA A 145 18.12 -5.42 -9.58
N SER A 146 18.09 -4.63 -10.66
CA SER A 146 18.29 -3.18 -10.59
C SER A 146 17.22 -2.55 -9.69
N ALA A 147 17.62 -1.55 -8.89
CA ALA A 147 16.73 -0.86 -7.95
C ALA A 147 15.45 -0.35 -8.63
N GLY A 148 15.58 0.19 -9.85
CA GLY A 148 14.45 0.64 -10.65
C GLY A 148 13.47 -0.47 -11.01
N LEU A 149 13.96 -1.67 -11.38
CA LEU A 149 13.10 -2.80 -11.72
C LEU A 149 12.36 -3.34 -10.49
N VAL A 150 13.03 -3.41 -9.33
CA VAL A 150 12.40 -3.83 -8.07
C VAL A 150 11.25 -2.89 -7.71
N GLN A 151 11.52 -1.59 -7.71
CA GLN A 151 10.51 -0.58 -7.36
C GLN A 151 9.37 -0.55 -8.36
N HIS A 152 9.67 -0.57 -9.66
CA HIS A 152 8.66 -0.61 -10.72
C HIS A 152 7.79 -1.87 -10.60
N SER A 153 8.39 -3.04 -10.34
CA SER A 153 7.66 -4.29 -10.18
C SER A 153 6.67 -4.23 -8.99
N ALA A 154 7.12 -3.74 -7.84
CA ALA A 154 6.33 -3.70 -6.62
C ALA A 154 5.26 -2.60 -6.61
N LEU A 155 5.64 -1.38 -6.98
CA LEU A 155 4.85 -0.17 -6.77
C LEU A 155 4.20 0.36 -8.04
N GLY A 156 4.88 0.17 -9.18
CA GLY A 156 4.51 0.85 -10.41
C GLY A 156 5.03 2.28 -10.48
N LEU A 157 4.53 3.05 -11.45
CA LEU A 157 4.74 4.48 -11.58
C LEU A 157 3.48 5.19 -11.13
N ARG A 158 3.55 6.05 -10.11
CA ARG A 158 2.45 6.95 -9.78
C ARG A 158 2.41 8.04 -10.84
N SER A 159 1.25 8.32 -11.42
CA SER A 159 1.07 9.54 -12.20
C SER A 159 1.01 10.75 -11.27
N ASP A 160 1.96 11.66 -11.40
CA ASP A 160 1.83 13.00 -10.83
C ASP A 160 0.66 13.69 -11.52
N SER A 161 -0.35 14.06 -10.74
CA SER A 161 -1.51 14.81 -11.22
C SER A 161 -1.28 16.30 -11.05
#